data_AF-A0A9X2AM34-F1
#
_entry.id   AF-A0A9X2AM34-F1
#
_cell.length_a   1.000
_cell.length_b   1.000
_cell.length_c   1.000
_cell.angle_alpha   90.00
_cell.angle_beta   90.00
_cell.angle_gamma   90.00
#
_symmetry.space_group_name_H-M   'P 1'
#
loop_
_entity.id
_entity.type
_entity.pdbx_description
1 polymer ?
#
loop_
_entity_poly.entity_id
_entity_poly.type
_entity_poly.pdbx_seq_one_letter_code
_entity_poly.pdbx_strand_id
1 'polypeptide(L)'
;MKVLLYQDILQNRGCCLFDINGDLLKEILALVPEHRKKDLVLLDATNSDIELGYNPLKKVSYNKRALIASSLLETFQKIWGQQSWGLRLEYTLRNVILTLLDIPKATFEDIPKLLLEEEFRQKCLPYIINKNVLRFWEQEYPKYSKSDILPVLNKVGSFLSIPILHKILVENKKQISLRSIIDGKKIFLVNISKGSLGTDGANLLASLLLTSLASAGFSRVDLEEKKRIPFIIFLDEFQNYTTGSLAGAISELRKFAIGFVFAHQYLGQLKPAIKNAVLGNVGTIVCFKLGTDAKQMEHEFYPVFDASDFINLEHYHIYVKLLINGKVSAGFSAKTIQIQDLQN
;
A
#
# COMPACT_ATOMS: atom_id res chain seq x y z
N MET A 1 14.16 5.82 -10.45
CA MET A 1 13.45 6.00 -9.16
C MET A 1 14.31 6.70 -8.11
N LYS A 2 15.47 6.13 -7.73
CA LYS A 2 16.39 6.67 -6.72
C LYS A 2 16.63 8.19 -6.78
N VAL A 3 16.99 8.70 -7.96
CA VAL A 3 17.26 10.14 -8.18
C VAL A 3 16.06 11.02 -7.87
N LEU A 4 14.85 10.62 -8.29
CA LEU A 4 13.61 11.38 -8.02
C LEU A 4 13.30 11.43 -6.52
N LEU A 5 13.44 10.29 -5.83
CA LEU A 5 13.23 10.20 -4.39
C LEU A 5 14.24 11.07 -3.62
N TYR A 6 15.51 11.03 -4.00
CA TYR A 6 16.54 11.87 -3.39
C TYR A 6 16.29 13.36 -3.65
N GLN A 7 15.86 13.73 -4.86
CA GLN A 7 15.46 15.10 -5.18
C GLN A 7 14.32 15.58 -4.27
N ASP A 8 13.29 14.76 -4.02
CA ASP A 8 12.22 15.10 -3.07
C ASP A 8 12.75 15.34 -1.65
N ILE A 9 13.70 14.51 -1.21
CA ILE A 9 14.35 14.66 0.10
C ILE A 9 15.12 15.98 0.18
N LEU A 10 15.91 16.33 -0.84
CA LEU A 10 16.66 17.59 -0.90
C LEU A 10 15.74 18.82 -0.91
N GLN A 11 14.59 18.71 -1.59
CA GLN A 11 13.59 19.79 -1.69
C GLN A 11 12.65 19.87 -0.48
N ASN A 12 12.99 19.23 0.65
CA ASN A 12 12.18 19.22 1.88
C ASN A 12 10.75 18.72 1.67
N ARG A 13 10.54 17.84 0.67
CA ARG A 13 9.25 17.18 0.44
C ARG A 13 9.14 15.92 1.31
N GLY A 14 7.90 15.56 1.61
CA GLY A 14 7.57 14.30 2.26
C GLY A 14 7.44 13.20 1.21
N CYS A 15 7.98 12.03 1.51
CA CYS A 15 7.98 10.91 0.60
C CYS A 15 7.89 9.58 1.34
N CYS A 16 7.39 8.56 0.65
CA CYS A 16 7.40 7.18 1.12
C CYS A 16 8.01 6.26 0.07
N LEU A 17 8.86 5.32 0.48
CA LEU A 17 9.40 4.27 -0.39
C LEU A 17 8.94 2.91 0.12
N PHE A 18 8.36 2.10 -0.77
CA PHE A 18 8.17 0.67 -0.59
C PHE A 18 9.21 -0.09 -1.43
N ASP A 19 10.05 -0.87 -0.76
CA ASP A 19 11.10 -1.66 -1.37
C ASP A 19 11.00 -3.13 -0.92
N ILE A 20 10.89 -4.05 -1.89
CA ILE A 20 10.80 -5.51 -1.67
C ILE A 20 12.15 -6.22 -1.70
N ASN A 21 13.22 -5.55 -2.14
CA ASN A 21 14.56 -6.11 -2.21
C ASN A 21 15.43 -5.55 -1.09
N GLY A 22 15.22 -4.28 -0.73
CA GLY A 22 15.87 -3.57 0.37
C GLY A 22 17.13 -2.80 -0.05
N ASP A 23 17.62 -3.00 -1.27
CA ASP A 23 18.84 -2.36 -1.76
C ASP A 23 18.63 -0.86 -2.02
N LEU A 24 17.53 -0.49 -2.68
CA LEU A 24 17.19 0.91 -2.93
C LEU A 24 16.99 1.67 -1.62
N LEU A 25 16.36 1.03 -0.63
CA LEU A 25 16.17 1.60 0.70
C LEU A 25 17.50 1.88 1.41
N LYS A 26 18.45 0.93 1.39
CA LYS A 26 19.78 1.11 2.00
C LYS A 26 20.53 2.28 1.35
N GLU A 27 20.49 2.36 0.03
CA GLU A 27 21.12 3.47 -0.71
C GLU A 27 20.51 4.81 -0.34
N ILE A 28 19.19 4.91 -0.28
CA ILE A 28 18.49 6.16 0.10
C ILE A 28 18.78 6.53 1.56
N LEU A 29 18.79 5.56 2.46
CA LEU A 29 19.09 5.77 3.88
C LEU A 29 20.47 6.41 4.07
N ALA A 30 21.47 5.98 3.31
CA ALA A 30 22.82 6.55 3.34
C ALA A 30 22.89 7.98 2.79
N LEU A 31 21.92 8.38 1.97
CA LEU A 31 21.88 9.70 1.32
C LEU A 31 21.04 10.73 2.08
N VAL A 32 20.27 10.34 3.12
CA VAL A 32 19.43 11.28 3.87
C VAL A 32 20.29 12.37 4.52
N PRO A 33 20.08 13.66 4.19
CA PRO A 33 20.85 14.76 4.77
C PRO A 33 20.70 14.84 6.29
N GLU A 34 21.74 15.27 7.02
CA GLU A 34 21.74 15.37 8.49
C GLU A 34 20.51 16.11 9.05
N HIS A 35 20.15 17.24 8.43
CA HIS A 35 19.01 18.07 8.87
C HIS A 35 17.64 17.37 8.73
N ARG A 36 17.54 16.33 7.88
CA ARG A 36 16.34 15.50 7.65
C ARG A 36 16.36 14.16 8.40
N LYS A 37 17.45 13.77 9.06
CA LYS A 37 17.49 12.49 9.79
C LYS A 37 16.39 12.37 10.86
N LYS A 38 16.03 13.48 11.51
CA LYS A 38 14.89 13.55 12.45
C LYS A 38 13.51 13.35 11.82
N ASP A 39 13.43 13.44 10.49
CA ASP A 39 12.20 13.22 9.72
C ASP A 39 12.09 11.79 9.18
N LEU A 40 13.12 10.97 9.39
CA LEU A 40 13.13 9.58 8.98
C LEU A 40 12.22 8.74 9.86
N VAL A 41 11.34 7.97 9.22
CA VAL A 41 10.60 6.87 9.83
C VAL A 41 10.94 5.62 9.03
N LEU A 42 11.57 4.65 9.69
CA LEU A 42 11.98 3.40 9.06
C LEU A 42 11.14 2.25 9.62
N LEU A 43 10.31 1.64 8.79
CA LEU A 43 9.64 0.39 9.09
C LEU A 43 10.38 -0.72 8.35
N ASP A 44 11.29 -1.40 9.05
CA ASP A 44 12.11 -2.46 8.49
C ASP A 44 11.65 -3.83 8.97
N ALA A 45 10.94 -4.55 8.11
CA ALA A 45 10.45 -5.89 8.40
C ALA A 45 11.52 -7.00 8.25
N THR A 46 12.79 -6.63 8.09
CA THR A 46 13.93 -7.55 8.27
C THR A 46 14.56 -7.41 9.66
N ASN A 47 14.23 -6.35 10.40
CA ASN A 47 14.74 -6.11 11.74
C ASN A 47 13.91 -6.87 12.77
N SER A 48 14.50 -7.92 13.37
CA SER A 48 13.85 -8.71 14.42
C SER A 48 13.51 -7.91 15.68
N ASP A 49 14.22 -6.81 15.95
CA ASP A 49 14.05 -6.01 17.16
C ASP A 49 13.19 -4.75 16.93
N ILE A 50 12.45 -4.71 15.83
CA ILE A 50 11.58 -3.59 15.51
C ILE A 50 10.54 -3.36 16.62
N GLU A 51 10.50 -2.13 17.13
CA GLU A 51 9.45 -1.69 18.06
C GLU A 51 8.34 -0.90 17.37
N LEU A 52 8.64 -0.35 16.20
CA LEU A 52 7.67 0.35 15.36
C LEU A 52 6.65 -0.63 14.83
N GLY A 53 5.38 -0.29 14.99
CA GLY A 53 4.27 -1.12 14.57
C GLY A 53 3.18 -0.31 13.89
N TYR A 54 2.24 -1.05 13.34
CA TYR A 54 1.12 -0.54 12.59
C TYR A 54 -0.06 -1.50 12.75
N ASN A 55 -1.15 -1.05 13.36
CA ASN A 55 -2.39 -1.82 13.42
C ASN A 55 -3.48 -1.09 12.61
N PRO A 56 -4.03 -1.69 11.53
CA PRO A 56 -5.08 -1.10 10.69
C PRO A 56 -6.43 -0.92 11.41
N LEU A 57 -6.64 -1.56 12.56
CA LEU A 57 -7.88 -1.52 13.33
C LEU A 57 -7.89 -0.33 14.30
N LYS A 58 -6.72 0.24 14.64
CA LYS A 58 -6.60 1.34 15.61
C LYS A 58 -6.96 2.69 15.00
N LYS A 59 -7.64 3.53 15.80
CA LYS A 59 -7.96 4.94 15.49
C LYS A 59 -8.78 5.13 14.20
N VAL A 60 -9.63 4.17 13.85
CA VAL A 60 -10.55 4.27 12.71
C VAL A 60 -11.87 4.89 13.15
N SER A 61 -12.26 6.00 12.52
CA SER A 61 -13.56 6.63 12.76
C SER A 61 -14.71 5.75 12.28
N TYR A 62 -15.85 5.77 12.97
CA TYR A 62 -16.97 4.86 12.70
C TYR A 62 -17.43 4.87 11.24
N ASN A 63 -17.58 6.05 10.65
CA ASN A 63 -17.98 6.25 9.25
C ASN A 63 -17.01 5.63 8.22
N LYS A 64 -15.76 5.33 8.61
CA LYS A 64 -14.75 4.71 7.74
C LYS A 64 -14.59 3.20 7.96
N ARG A 65 -15.18 2.64 9.02
CA ARG A 65 -14.99 1.22 9.39
C ARG A 65 -15.41 0.27 8.26
N ALA A 66 -16.53 0.54 7.59
CA ALA A 66 -16.98 -0.27 6.45
C ALA A 66 -16.01 -0.25 5.26
N LEU A 67 -15.41 0.91 4.97
CA LEU A 67 -14.40 1.06 3.92
C LEU A 67 -13.14 0.25 4.28
N ILE A 68 -12.62 0.44 5.50
CA ILE A 68 -11.44 -0.29 5.99
C ILE A 68 -11.69 -1.80 5.98
N ALA A 69 -12.84 -2.27 6.46
CA ALA A 69 -13.19 -3.68 6.44
C ALA A 69 -13.20 -4.25 5.01
N SER A 70 -13.79 -3.54 4.05
CA SER A 70 -13.80 -3.97 2.64
C SER A 70 -12.39 -4.03 2.04
N SER A 71 -11.54 -3.03 2.30
CA SER A 71 -10.16 -3.02 1.81
C SER A 71 -9.30 -4.12 2.44
N LEU A 72 -9.50 -4.42 3.74
CA LEU A 72 -8.84 -5.54 4.41
C LEU A 72 -9.24 -6.89 3.78
N LEU A 73 -10.54 -7.09 3.52
CA LEU A 73 -11.03 -8.32 2.88
C LEU A 73 -10.49 -8.49 1.47
N GLU A 74 -10.47 -7.42 0.66
CA GLU A 74 -9.90 -7.48 -0.70
C GLU A 74 -8.40 -7.80 -0.66
N THR A 75 -7.68 -7.20 0.30
CA THR A 75 -6.26 -7.51 0.53
C THR A 75 -6.07 -8.99 0.84
N PHE A 76 -6.83 -9.54 1.78
CA PHE A 76 -6.77 -10.95 2.15
C PHE A 76 -7.16 -11.89 0.99
N GLN A 77 -8.21 -11.55 0.24
CA GLN A 77 -8.65 -12.31 -0.94
C GLN A 77 -7.55 -12.35 -2.03
N LYS A 78 -6.87 -11.23 -2.26
CA LYS A 78 -5.75 -11.17 -3.22
C LYS A 78 -4.62 -12.13 -2.82
N ILE A 79 -4.28 -12.18 -1.54
CA ILE A 79 -3.15 -12.98 -1.04
C ILE A 79 -3.48 -14.47 -1.06
N TRP A 80 -4.66 -14.85 -0.57
CA TRP A 80 -5.03 -16.26 -0.49
C TRP A 80 -5.54 -16.84 -1.81
N GLY A 81 -5.82 -15.98 -2.79
CA GLY A 81 -6.33 -16.35 -4.10
C GLY A 81 -7.82 -16.65 -4.08
N GLN A 82 -8.48 -16.36 -5.21
CA GLN A 82 -9.94 -16.48 -5.35
C GLN A 82 -10.45 -17.91 -5.16
N GLN A 83 -9.64 -18.92 -5.49
CA GLN A 83 -9.98 -20.34 -5.33
C GLN A 83 -10.05 -20.76 -3.85
N SER A 84 -9.28 -20.11 -2.97
CA SER A 84 -9.29 -20.39 -1.53
C SER A 84 -10.21 -19.43 -0.74
N TRP A 85 -11.04 -18.65 -1.43
CA TRP A 85 -11.87 -17.60 -0.84
C TRP A 85 -13.36 -17.90 -1.05
N GLY A 86 -13.99 -18.50 -0.03
CA GLY A 86 -15.42 -18.84 -0.06
C GLY A 86 -16.32 -17.72 0.47
N LEU A 87 -17.57 -17.69 0.00
CA LEU A 87 -18.60 -16.74 0.47
C LEU A 87 -18.77 -16.74 2.00
N ARG A 88 -18.74 -17.93 2.62
CA ARG A 88 -18.85 -18.07 4.08
C ARG A 88 -17.62 -17.51 4.80
N LEU A 89 -16.41 -17.75 4.28
CA LEU A 89 -15.18 -17.18 4.82
C LEU A 89 -15.25 -15.66 4.79
N GLU A 90 -15.62 -15.08 3.64
CA GLU A 90 -15.72 -13.63 3.49
C GLU A 90 -16.74 -13.02 4.45
N TYR A 91 -17.94 -13.59 4.52
CA TYR A 91 -19.01 -13.09 5.36
C TYR A 91 -18.65 -13.16 6.85
N THR A 92 -18.04 -14.27 7.28
CA THR A 92 -17.57 -14.44 8.66
C THR A 92 -16.48 -13.43 9.00
N LEU A 93 -15.44 -13.35 8.15
CA LEU A 93 -14.31 -12.46 8.38
C LEU A 93 -14.72 -10.98 8.33
N ARG A 94 -15.71 -10.62 7.50
CA ARG A 94 -16.28 -9.27 7.46
C ARG A 94 -16.90 -8.87 8.79
N ASN A 95 -17.76 -9.72 9.36
CA ASN A 95 -18.39 -9.46 10.65
C ASN A 95 -17.36 -9.42 11.79
N VAL A 96 -16.36 -10.30 11.75
CA VAL A 96 -15.22 -10.26 12.68
C VAL A 96 -14.49 -8.93 12.59
N ILE A 97 -14.04 -8.51 11.40
CA ILE A 97 -13.27 -7.26 11.23
C ILE A 97 -14.07 -6.05 11.67
N LEU A 98 -15.36 -5.97 11.32
CA LEU A 98 -16.24 -4.88 11.76
C LEU A 98 -16.38 -4.84 13.28
N THR A 99 -16.49 -6.01 13.93
CA THR A 99 -16.52 -6.11 15.39
C THR A 99 -15.21 -5.64 16.01
N LEU A 100 -14.06 -6.06 15.48
CA LEU A 100 -12.76 -5.63 15.98
C LEU A 100 -12.51 -4.13 15.78
N LEU A 101 -13.01 -3.53 14.70
CA LEU A 101 -12.94 -2.09 14.47
C LEU A 101 -13.74 -1.28 15.51
N ASP A 102 -14.78 -1.88 16.10
CA ASP A 102 -15.57 -1.28 17.17
C ASP A 102 -14.86 -1.36 18.54
N ILE A 103 -13.90 -2.27 18.70
CA ILE A 103 -13.16 -2.50 19.96
C ILE A 103 -11.88 -1.65 20.01
N PRO A 104 -11.72 -0.73 20.99
CA PRO A 104 -10.62 0.25 20.99
C PRO A 104 -9.18 -0.33 20.98
N LYS A 105 -8.98 -1.52 21.57
CA LYS A 105 -7.66 -2.15 21.73
C LYS A 105 -7.49 -3.42 20.90
N ALA A 106 -8.41 -3.70 19.98
CA ALA A 106 -8.37 -4.94 19.21
C ALA A 106 -7.14 -5.04 18.29
N THR A 107 -6.71 -6.28 18.11
CA THR A 107 -5.64 -6.70 17.21
C THR A 107 -6.09 -7.90 16.39
N PHE A 108 -5.27 -8.32 15.43
CA PHE A 108 -5.58 -9.52 14.66
C PHE A 108 -5.53 -10.82 15.47
N GLU A 109 -4.86 -10.85 16.62
CA GLU A 109 -4.91 -11.99 17.56
C GLU A 109 -6.29 -12.19 18.19
N ASP A 110 -7.15 -11.18 18.15
CA ASP A 110 -8.49 -11.28 18.70
C ASP A 110 -9.46 -11.96 17.73
N ILE A 111 -9.06 -12.19 16.47
CA ILE A 111 -9.87 -12.93 15.49
C ILE A 111 -10.14 -14.37 15.99
N PRO A 112 -9.13 -15.21 16.30
CA PRO A 112 -9.37 -16.54 16.85
C PRO A 112 -10.19 -16.50 18.14
N LYS A 113 -9.91 -15.56 19.06
CA LYS A 113 -10.62 -15.45 20.33
C LYS A 113 -12.11 -15.17 20.13
N LEU A 114 -12.45 -14.23 19.23
CA LEU A 114 -13.83 -13.89 18.93
C LEU A 114 -14.63 -15.08 18.36
N LEU A 115 -13.96 -15.93 17.58
CA LEU A 115 -14.56 -17.11 16.99
C LEU A 115 -14.65 -18.29 17.99
N LEU A 116 -13.59 -18.55 18.75
CA LEU A 116 -13.46 -19.75 19.58
C LEU A 116 -13.95 -19.57 21.02
N GLU A 117 -13.81 -18.37 21.59
CA GLU A 117 -14.06 -18.10 23.00
C GLU A 117 -15.37 -17.33 23.19
N GLU A 118 -16.39 -18.00 23.70
CA GLU A 118 -17.70 -17.40 23.93
C GLU A 118 -17.64 -16.24 24.93
N GLU A 119 -16.90 -16.39 26.03
CA GLU A 119 -16.77 -15.33 27.04
C GLU A 119 -16.12 -14.06 26.47
N PHE A 120 -15.10 -14.20 25.63
CA PHE A 120 -14.47 -13.07 24.96
C PHE A 120 -15.46 -12.39 24.01
N ARG A 121 -16.17 -13.18 23.20
CA ARG A 121 -17.20 -12.67 22.29
C ARG A 121 -18.29 -11.89 23.02
N GLN A 122 -18.80 -12.39 24.15
CA GLN A 122 -19.82 -11.69 24.95
C GLN A 122 -19.31 -10.33 25.48
N LYS A 123 -18.03 -10.24 25.86
CA LYS A 123 -17.39 -8.97 26.26
C LYS A 123 -17.26 -7.98 25.10
N CYS A 124 -17.23 -8.46 23.85
CA CYS A 124 -17.14 -7.61 22.66
C CYS A 124 -18.49 -7.04 22.21
N LEU A 125 -19.60 -7.76 22.41
CA LEU A 125 -20.93 -7.35 21.91
C LEU A 125 -21.36 -5.92 22.32
N PRO A 126 -21.12 -5.44 23.56
CA PRO A 126 -21.51 -4.09 23.96
C PRO A 126 -20.82 -2.97 23.17
N TYR A 127 -19.70 -3.25 22.52
CA TYR A 127 -19.00 -2.27 21.68
C TYR A 127 -19.61 -2.15 20.27
N ILE A 128 -20.38 -3.15 19.85
CA ILE A 128 -20.89 -3.25 18.48
C ILE A 128 -22.01 -2.23 18.25
N ILE A 129 -21.76 -1.30 17.34
CA ILE A 129 -22.74 -0.23 17.02
C ILE A 129 -23.70 -0.71 15.90
N ASN A 130 -23.19 -1.48 14.95
CA ASN A 130 -23.96 -1.93 13.80
C ASN A 130 -24.91 -3.09 14.16
N LYS A 131 -26.22 -2.83 14.11
CA LYS A 131 -27.27 -3.81 14.42
C LYS A 131 -27.19 -5.10 13.58
N ASN A 132 -26.73 -5.03 12.33
CA ASN A 132 -26.58 -6.22 11.49
C ASN A 132 -25.42 -7.09 11.96
N VAL A 133 -24.32 -6.49 12.41
CA VAL A 133 -23.18 -7.22 12.98
C VAL A 133 -23.57 -7.83 14.32
N LEU A 134 -24.35 -7.11 15.14
CA LEU A 134 -24.87 -7.66 16.40
C LEU A 134 -25.80 -8.86 16.14
N ARG A 135 -26.73 -8.73 15.18
CA ARG A 135 -27.61 -9.83 14.75
C ARG A 135 -26.83 -11.06 14.28
N PHE A 136 -25.76 -10.86 13.53
CA PHE A 136 -24.88 -11.97 13.12
C PHE A 136 -24.40 -12.75 14.34
N TRP A 137 -23.88 -12.07 15.37
CA TRP A 137 -23.37 -12.74 16.57
C TRP A 137 -24.46 -13.40 17.44
N GLU A 138 -25.64 -12.80 17.51
CA GLU A 138 -26.74 -13.29 18.36
C GLU A 138 -27.57 -14.40 17.71
N GLN A 139 -27.74 -14.37 16.38
CA GLN A 139 -28.73 -15.21 15.68
C GLN A 139 -28.14 -16.15 14.62
N GLU A 140 -27.01 -15.78 14.02
CA GLU A 140 -26.40 -16.53 12.91
C GLU A 140 -25.22 -17.36 13.39
N TYR A 141 -24.23 -16.72 14.02
CA TYR A 141 -23.00 -17.35 14.51
C TYR A 141 -23.23 -18.53 15.45
N PRO A 142 -24.23 -18.54 16.36
CA PRO A 142 -24.49 -19.70 17.22
C PRO A 142 -24.85 -20.98 16.46
N LYS A 143 -25.24 -20.86 15.17
CA LYS A 143 -25.54 -21.99 14.29
C LYS A 143 -24.30 -22.52 13.56
N TYR A 144 -23.14 -21.88 13.72
CA TYR A 144 -21.91 -22.25 13.02
C TYR A 144 -21.23 -23.41 13.74
N SER A 145 -20.76 -24.36 12.96
CA SER A 145 -19.92 -25.47 13.40
C SER A 145 -18.43 -25.07 13.38
N LYS A 146 -17.58 -25.88 14.03
CA LYS A 146 -16.11 -25.70 13.94
C LYS A 146 -15.61 -25.71 12.50
N SER A 147 -16.19 -26.55 11.63
CA SER A 147 -15.85 -26.60 10.20
C SER A 147 -16.18 -25.31 9.45
N ASP A 148 -17.16 -24.54 9.91
CA ASP A 148 -17.57 -23.29 9.25
C ASP A 148 -16.55 -22.17 9.46
N ILE A 149 -15.88 -22.17 10.62
CA ILE A 149 -14.92 -21.14 11.01
C ILE A 149 -13.46 -21.54 10.72
N LEU A 150 -13.19 -22.84 10.56
CA LEU A 150 -11.85 -23.37 10.29
C LEU A 150 -11.14 -22.69 9.10
N PRO A 151 -11.81 -22.37 7.97
CA PRO A 151 -11.17 -21.64 6.88
C PRO A 151 -10.62 -20.27 7.32
N VAL A 152 -11.37 -19.52 8.15
CA VAL A 152 -10.92 -18.24 8.69
C VAL A 152 -9.73 -18.45 9.63
N LEU A 153 -9.84 -19.42 10.55
CA LEU A 153 -8.78 -19.73 11.51
C LEU A 153 -7.47 -20.15 10.85
N ASN A 154 -7.53 -21.01 9.82
CA ASN A 154 -6.34 -21.47 9.10
C ASN A 154 -5.63 -20.30 8.41
N LYS A 155 -6.39 -19.44 7.73
CA LYS A 155 -5.84 -18.30 7.01
C LYS A 155 -5.27 -17.25 7.96
N VAL A 156 -5.98 -16.94 9.05
CA VAL A 156 -5.51 -15.98 10.05
C VAL A 156 -4.30 -16.53 10.81
N GLY A 157 -4.35 -17.79 11.23
CA GLY A 157 -3.24 -18.48 11.89
C GLY A 157 -1.97 -18.49 11.05
N SER A 158 -2.08 -18.70 9.72
CA SER A 158 -0.92 -18.72 8.84
C SER A 158 -0.14 -17.42 8.75
N PHE A 159 -0.76 -16.26 8.99
CA PHE A 159 -0.03 -14.99 8.99
C PHE A 159 0.37 -14.56 10.40
N LEU A 160 -0.44 -14.87 11.42
CA LEU A 160 -0.08 -14.60 12.82
C LEU A 160 1.14 -15.42 13.25
N SER A 161 1.41 -16.56 12.61
CA SER A 161 2.61 -17.37 12.85
C SER A 161 3.90 -16.74 12.31
N ILE A 162 3.83 -15.67 11.50
CA ILE A 162 5.00 -14.96 10.99
C ILE A 162 5.46 -13.95 12.06
N PRO A 163 6.59 -14.18 12.76
CA PRO A 163 6.93 -13.43 13.97
C PRO A 163 7.05 -11.91 13.75
N ILE A 164 7.57 -11.50 12.60
CA ILE A 164 7.75 -10.09 12.30
C ILE A 164 6.43 -9.39 11.96
N LEU A 165 5.49 -10.07 11.29
CA LEU A 165 4.14 -9.53 11.07
C LEU A 165 3.39 -9.42 12.39
N HIS A 166 3.57 -10.42 13.27
CA HIS A 166 3.04 -10.38 14.62
C HIS A 166 3.53 -9.15 15.39
N LYS A 167 4.85 -8.91 15.40
CA LYS A 167 5.47 -7.73 16.04
C LYS A 167 4.89 -6.41 15.51
N ILE A 168 4.80 -6.28 14.18
CA ILE A 168 4.35 -5.04 13.55
C ILE A 168 2.84 -4.82 13.73
N LEU A 169 2.02 -5.84 13.48
CA LEU A 169 0.56 -5.71 13.39
C LEU A 169 -0.15 -5.88 14.74
N VAL A 170 0.42 -6.68 15.64
CA VAL A 170 -0.20 -7.07 16.91
C VAL A 170 0.50 -6.40 18.09
N GLU A 171 1.75 -6.78 18.39
CA GLU A 171 2.47 -6.30 19.58
C GLU A 171 2.59 -4.78 19.56
N ASN A 172 3.06 -4.25 18.41
CA ASN A 172 2.93 -2.86 18.04
C ASN A 172 3.20 -1.88 19.19
N LYS A 173 4.41 -1.99 19.75
CA LYS A 173 4.86 -1.22 20.91
C LYS A 173 4.83 0.29 20.63
N LYS A 174 5.20 0.68 19.40
CA LYS A 174 5.19 2.07 18.92
C LYS A 174 4.37 2.20 17.62
N GLN A 175 3.08 2.48 17.74
CA GLN A 175 2.17 2.69 16.61
C GLN A 175 2.57 3.92 15.78
N ILE A 176 2.87 3.69 14.50
CA ILE A 176 3.04 4.78 13.53
C ILE A 176 1.72 5.49 13.24
N SER A 177 1.80 6.79 12.99
CA SER A 177 0.67 7.61 12.53
C SER A 177 0.93 8.03 11.09
N LEU A 178 0.32 7.32 10.14
CA LEU A 178 0.49 7.59 8.71
C LEU A 178 0.04 9.00 8.32
N ARG A 179 -1.04 9.51 8.94
CA ARG A 179 -1.49 10.90 8.72
C ARG A 179 -0.43 11.91 9.18
N SER A 180 0.19 11.66 10.33
CA SER A 180 1.24 12.54 10.87
C SER A 180 2.55 12.47 10.07
N ILE A 181 2.86 11.30 9.50
CA ILE A 181 3.97 11.12 8.55
C ILE A 181 3.73 11.97 7.28
N ILE A 182 2.52 11.90 6.73
CA ILE A 182 2.14 12.64 5.52
C ILE A 182 2.20 14.16 5.77
N ASP A 183 1.45 14.66 6.78
CA ASP A 183 1.35 16.10 7.03
C ASP A 183 2.66 16.69 7.58
N GLY A 184 3.45 15.89 8.28
CA GLY A 184 4.76 16.27 8.81
C GLY A 184 5.90 16.21 7.80
N LYS A 185 5.62 15.98 6.50
CA LYS A 185 6.64 15.85 5.43
C LYS A 185 7.76 14.86 5.78
N LYS A 186 7.42 13.75 6.41
CA LYS A 186 8.41 12.76 6.85
C LYS A 186 8.95 11.95 5.66
N ILE A 187 10.10 11.32 5.88
CA ILE A 187 10.71 10.36 4.95
C ILE A 187 10.36 8.98 5.48
N PHE A 188 9.36 8.33 4.88
CA PHE A 188 8.87 7.03 5.34
C PHE A 188 9.43 5.89 4.48
N LEU A 189 10.44 5.20 4.99
CA LEU A 189 11.06 4.09 4.28
C LEU A 189 10.50 2.77 4.81
N VAL A 190 10.02 1.92 3.90
CA VAL A 190 9.37 0.65 4.22
C VAL A 190 10.14 -0.48 3.54
N ASN A 191 10.91 -1.23 4.33
CA ASN A 191 11.62 -2.42 3.86
C ASN A 191 10.73 -3.65 4.08
N ILE A 192 10.31 -4.27 2.98
CA ILE A 192 9.43 -5.44 2.98
C ILE A 192 10.10 -6.58 2.21
N SER A 193 11.34 -6.90 2.59
CA SER A 193 12.13 -7.90 1.91
C SER A 193 11.41 -9.26 1.83
N LYS A 194 11.15 -9.73 0.61
CA LYS A 194 10.54 -11.04 0.38
C LYS A 194 11.39 -12.18 0.93
N GLY A 195 12.72 -12.03 0.94
CA GLY A 195 13.64 -13.02 1.49
C GLY A 195 13.44 -13.26 2.99
N SER A 196 12.98 -12.23 3.73
CA SER A 196 12.75 -12.33 5.18
C SER A 196 11.31 -12.68 5.53
N LEU A 197 10.33 -12.16 4.78
CA LEU A 197 8.90 -12.28 5.09
C LEU A 197 8.19 -13.42 4.34
N GLY A 198 8.82 -13.95 3.31
CA GLY A 198 8.13 -14.67 2.25
C GLY A 198 7.27 -13.73 1.39
N THR A 199 6.89 -14.21 0.21
CA THR A 199 6.11 -13.42 -0.76
C THR A 199 4.76 -12.98 -0.20
N ASP A 200 4.03 -13.87 0.46
CA ASP A 200 2.67 -13.58 0.95
C ASP A 200 2.69 -12.59 2.11
N GLY A 201 3.62 -12.75 3.06
CA GLY A 201 3.78 -11.84 4.19
C GLY A 201 4.19 -10.44 3.74
N ALA A 202 5.10 -10.35 2.77
CA ALA A 202 5.51 -9.09 2.17
C ALA A 202 4.34 -8.39 1.46
N ASN A 203 3.64 -9.11 0.58
CA ASN A 203 2.50 -8.58 -0.15
C ASN A 203 1.38 -8.13 0.80
N LEU A 204 1.15 -8.86 1.89
CA LEU A 204 0.18 -8.49 2.92
C LEU A 204 0.53 -7.16 3.57
N LEU A 205 1.71 -7.07 4.18
CA LEU A 205 2.12 -5.88 4.91
C LEU A 205 2.12 -4.64 4.02
N ALA A 206 2.62 -4.77 2.78
CA ALA A 206 2.62 -3.70 1.80
C ALA A 206 1.20 -3.24 1.46
N SER A 207 0.30 -4.17 1.13
CA SER A 207 -1.09 -3.87 0.75
C SER A 207 -1.85 -3.20 1.90
N LEU A 208 -1.65 -3.66 3.13
CA LEU A 208 -2.25 -3.07 4.33
C LEU A 208 -1.74 -1.63 4.56
N LEU A 209 -0.44 -1.41 4.48
CA LEU A 209 0.15 -0.09 4.65
C LEU A 209 -0.28 0.89 3.55
N LEU A 210 -0.31 0.46 2.28
CA LEU A 210 -0.76 1.29 1.16
C LEU A 210 -2.23 1.66 1.28
N THR A 211 -3.09 0.72 1.68
CA THR A 211 -4.50 0.99 1.96
C THR A 211 -4.66 2.06 3.04
N SER A 212 -3.88 1.97 4.13
CA SER A 212 -3.96 2.95 5.20
C SER A 212 -3.28 4.28 4.87
N LEU A 213 -2.26 4.30 4.01
CA LEU A 213 -1.72 5.52 3.43
C LEU A 213 -2.76 6.21 2.55
N ALA A 214 -3.49 5.46 1.72
CA ALA A 214 -4.61 5.97 0.94
C ALA A 214 -5.70 6.54 1.85
N SER A 215 -6.12 5.79 2.88
CA SER A 215 -7.10 6.25 3.88
C SER A 215 -6.65 7.51 4.62
N ALA A 216 -5.36 7.59 4.98
CA ALA A 216 -4.76 8.78 5.57
C ALA A 216 -4.77 9.96 4.58
N GLY A 217 -4.51 9.72 3.30
CA GLY A 217 -4.67 10.70 2.23
C GLY A 217 -6.10 11.23 2.12
N PHE A 218 -7.09 10.35 1.99
CA PHE A 218 -8.51 10.72 1.96
C PHE A 218 -8.98 11.47 3.21
N SER A 219 -8.37 11.16 4.37
CA SER A 219 -8.71 11.86 5.60
C SER A 219 -8.39 13.35 5.56
N ARG A 220 -7.55 13.81 4.62
CA ARG A 220 -7.21 15.24 4.39
C ARG A 220 -8.35 16.05 3.76
N VAL A 221 -9.54 15.46 3.62
CA VAL A 221 -10.79 16.17 3.29
C VAL A 221 -11.11 17.26 4.31
N ASP A 222 -10.60 17.13 5.54
CA ASP A 222 -10.67 18.14 6.60
C ASP A 222 -9.78 19.36 6.39
N LEU A 223 -8.83 19.30 5.44
CA LEU A 223 -7.96 20.42 5.07
C LEU A 223 -8.47 21.09 3.79
N GLU A 224 -8.41 22.42 3.75
CA GLU A 224 -8.53 23.19 2.51
C GLU A 224 -7.45 22.77 1.51
N GLU A 225 -7.79 22.74 0.23
CA GLU A 225 -6.89 22.29 -0.85
C GLU A 225 -5.52 22.99 -0.83
N LYS A 226 -5.51 24.32 -0.60
CA LYS A 226 -4.29 25.13 -0.53
C LYS A 226 -3.36 24.78 0.65
N LYS A 227 -3.90 24.15 1.70
CA LYS A 227 -3.14 23.71 2.89
C LYS A 227 -2.62 22.29 2.74
N ARG A 228 -3.05 21.55 1.70
CA ARG A 228 -2.60 20.18 1.47
C ARG A 228 -1.20 20.19 0.90
N ILE A 229 -0.26 19.70 1.70
CA ILE A 229 1.14 19.53 1.33
C ILE A 229 1.29 18.27 0.46
N PRO A 230 2.03 18.33 -0.67
CA PRO A 230 2.35 17.16 -1.48
C PRO A 230 3.12 16.08 -0.71
N PHE A 231 2.71 14.82 -0.89
CA PHE A 231 3.43 13.65 -0.39
C PHE A 231 3.48 12.58 -1.48
N ILE A 232 4.69 12.13 -1.86
CA ILE A 232 4.90 11.21 -2.98
C ILE A 232 5.21 9.80 -2.48
N ILE A 233 4.48 8.81 -2.97
CA ILE A 233 4.67 7.40 -2.64
C ILE A 233 5.35 6.70 -3.82
N PHE A 234 6.55 6.21 -3.59
CA PHE A 234 7.38 5.46 -4.54
C PHE A 234 7.17 3.97 -4.31
N LEU A 235 6.65 3.27 -5.33
CA LEU A 235 6.43 1.84 -5.31
C LEU A 235 7.35 1.17 -6.31
N ASP A 236 8.42 0.55 -5.81
CA ASP A 236 9.26 -0.30 -6.65
C ASP A 236 8.60 -1.66 -6.87
N GLU A 237 8.68 -2.20 -8.08
CA GLU A 237 8.01 -3.45 -8.47
C GLU A 237 6.51 -3.46 -8.08
N PHE A 238 5.79 -2.40 -8.49
CA PHE A 238 4.45 -2.06 -7.96
C PHE A 238 3.36 -3.14 -8.19
N GLN A 239 3.56 -4.07 -9.13
CA GLN A 239 2.67 -5.19 -9.39
C GLN A 239 2.47 -6.09 -8.16
N ASN A 240 3.46 -6.12 -7.26
CA ASN A 240 3.39 -6.93 -6.03
C ASN A 240 2.30 -6.41 -5.06
N TYR A 241 2.10 -5.10 -5.01
CA TYR A 241 1.25 -4.50 -3.98
C TYR A 241 -0.17 -4.20 -4.44
N THR A 242 -0.42 -4.03 -5.74
CA THR A 242 -1.65 -3.38 -6.22
C THR A 242 -2.91 -4.27 -6.14
N THR A 243 -3.99 -3.74 -5.55
CA THR A 243 -5.35 -4.29 -5.57
C THR A 243 -6.25 -3.50 -6.52
N GLY A 244 -7.46 -3.98 -6.82
CA GLY A 244 -8.41 -3.25 -7.66
C GLY A 244 -8.86 -1.94 -7.01
N SER A 245 -9.15 -1.96 -5.71
CA SER A 245 -9.46 -0.73 -4.95
C SER A 245 -8.32 0.26 -4.90
N LEU A 246 -7.07 -0.19 -4.77
CA LEU A 246 -5.92 0.71 -4.75
C LEU A 246 -5.77 1.43 -6.10
N ALA A 247 -5.98 0.72 -7.20
CA ALA A 247 -5.93 1.31 -8.54
C ALA A 247 -6.99 2.43 -8.72
N GLY A 248 -8.21 2.23 -8.22
CA GLY A 248 -9.22 3.29 -8.20
C GLY A 248 -8.85 4.45 -7.26
N ALA A 249 -8.33 4.15 -6.07
CA ALA A 249 -7.96 5.15 -5.07
C ALA A 249 -6.84 6.08 -5.55
N ILE A 250 -5.86 5.56 -6.31
CA ILE A 250 -4.73 6.34 -6.87
C ILE A 250 -5.24 7.56 -7.65
N SER A 251 -6.28 7.39 -8.47
CA SER A 251 -6.83 8.47 -9.30
C SER A 251 -7.50 9.56 -8.47
N GLU A 252 -8.11 9.21 -7.34
CA GLU A 252 -8.79 10.16 -6.46
C GLU A 252 -7.83 10.87 -5.50
N LEU A 253 -6.76 10.18 -5.09
CA LEU A 253 -5.78 10.67 -4.12
C LEU A 253 -5.03 11.94 -4.55
N ARG A 254 -4.98 12.20 -5.86
CA ARG A 254 -4.46 13.47 -6.41
C ARG A 254 -5.16 14.69 -5.81
N LYS A 255 -6.48 14.64 -5.58
CA LYS A 255 -7.25 15.72 -4.94
C LYS A 255 -6.75 16.03 -3.52
N PHE A 256 -6.12 15.05 -2.88
CA PHE A 256 -5.60 15.15 -1.52
C PHE A 256 -4.09 15.40 -1.47
N ALA A 257 -3.50 15.85 -2.58
CA ALA A 257 -2.06 16.09 -2.74
C ALA A 257 -1.19 14.87 -2.40
N ILE A 258 -1.69 13.66 -2.69
CA ILE A 258 -0.89 12.43 -2.65
C ILE A 258 -0.58 12.04 -4.09
N GLY A 259 0.71 11.92 -4.39
CA GLY A 259 1.21 11.47 -5.70
C GLY A 259 1.84 10.09 -5.60
N PHE A 260 1.95 9.42 -6.74
CA PHE A 260 2.58 8.11 -6.82
C PHE A 260 3.62 8.08 -7.93
N VAL A 261 4.70 7.34 -7.70
CA VAL A 261 5.69 6.96 -8.70
C VAL A 261 5.75 5.44 -8.71
N PHE A 262 5.29 4.84 -9.81
CA PHE A 262 5.32 3.39 -10.00
C PHE A 262 6.53 3.00 -10.85
N ALA A 263 7.26 1.97 -10.42
CA ALA A 263 8.21 1.29 -11.28
C ALA A 263 7.76 -0.16 -11.49
N HIS A 264 7.89 -0.63 -12.73
CA HIS A 264 7.73 -2.03 -13.13
C HIS A 264 8.59 -2.32 -14.35
N GLN A 265 8.85 -3.61 -14.58
CA GLN A 265 9.63 -4.06 -15.74
C GLN A 265 8.74 -4.43 -16.93
N TYR A 266 7.58 -5.06 -16.67
CA TYR A 266 6.70 -5.57 -17.73
C TYR A 266 5.24 -5.21 -17.48
N LEU A 267 4.58 -4.60 -18.45
CA LEU A 267 3.14 -4.30 -18.40
C LEU A 267 2.31 -5.59 -18.33
N GLY A 268 2.82 -6.70 -18.88
CA GLY A 268 2.19 -8.02 -18.80
C GLY A 268 2.05 -8.58 -17.38
N GLN A 269 2.81 -8.08 -16.40
CA GLN A 269 2.67 -8.48 -14.99
C GLN A 269 1.42 -7.88 -14.33
N LEU A 270 0.81 -6.88 -14.95
CA LEU A 270 -0.35 -6.18 -14.43
C LEU A 270 -1.64 -6.83 -14.92
N LYS A 271 -2.59 -7.01 -14.00
CA LYS A 271 -3.95 -7.37 -14.38
C LYS A 271 -4.52 -6.29 -15.32
N PRO A 272 -5.28 -6.64 -16.37
CA PRO A 272 -5.77 -5.68 -17.36
C PRO A 272 -6.48 -4.46 -16.75
N ALA A 273 -7.33 -4.66 -15.75
CA ALA A 273 -8.03 -3.57 -15.07
C ALA A 273 -7.08 -2.59 -14.37
N ILE A 274 -6.03 -3.09 -13.70
CA ILE A 274 -5.02 -2.26 -13.04
C ILE A 274 -4.18 -1.52 -14.09
N LYS A 275 -3.76 -2.21 -15.15
CA LYS A 275 -3.00 -1.62 -16.25
C LYS A 275 -3.75 -0.43 -16.86
N ASN A 276 -5.02 -0.62 -17.20
CA ASN A 276 -5.85 0.42 -17.80
C ASN A 276 -6.10 1.58 -16.83
N ALA A 277 -6.34 1.28 -15.55
CA ALA A 277 -6.52 2.32 -14.52
C ALA A 277 -5.25 3.17 -14.33
N VAL A 278 -4.07 2.53 -14.31
CA VAL A 278 -2.79 3.25 -14.17
C VAL A 278 -2.51 4.09 -15.41
N LEU A 279 -2.48 3.48 -16.60
CA LEU A 279 -2.15 4.19 -17.84
C LEU A 279 -3.13 5.32 -18.15
N GLY A 280 -4.42 5.15 -17.82
CA GLY A 280 -5.43 6.20 -18.00
C GLY A 280 -5.33 7.38 -17.03
N ASN A 281 -4.58 7.25 -15.93
CA ASN A 281 -4.51 8.29 -14.89
C ASN A 281 -3.10 8.84 -14.62
N VAL A 282 -2.04 8.19 -15.11
CA VAL A 282 -0.67 8.71 -14.97
C VAL A 282 -0.48 9.94 -15.85
N GLY A 283 -0.08 11.05 -15.23
CA GLY A 283 0.24 12.28 -15.97
C GLY A 283 1.62 12.23 -16.62
N THR A 284 2.55 11.43 -16.10
CA THR A 284 3.92 11.35 -16.60
C THR A 284 4.30 9.90 -16.83
N ILE A 285 4.81 9.63 -18.02
CA ILE A 285 5.33 8.32 -18.41
C ILE A 285 6.81 8.49 -18.74
N VAL A 286 7.64 7.66 -18.13
CA VAL A 286 9.07 7.56 -18.41
C VAL A 286 9.34 6.13 -18.86
N CYS A 287 9.71 5.97 -20.12
CA CYS A 287 10.05 4.67 -20.70
C CYS A 287 11.57 4.56 -20.82
N PHE A 288 12.12 3.51 -20.22
CA PHE A 288 13.45 3.00 -20.55
C PHE A 288 13.33 2.04 -21.74
N LYS A 289 14.42 1.34 -22.08
CA LYS A 289 14.40 0.28 -23.09
C LYS A 289 13.30 -0.74 -22.80
N LEU A 290 12.48 -1.04 -23.81
CA LEU A 290 11.37 -2.00 -23.70
C LEU A 290 11.56 -3.19 -24.65
N GLY A 291 10.94 -4.31 -24.30
CA GLY A 291 10.81 -5.48 -25.17
C GLY A 291 9.42 -5.54 -25.80
N THR A 292 8.65 -6.56 -25.42
CA THR A 292 7.30 -6.81 -25.95
C THR A 292 6.32 -5.67 -25.73
N ASP A 293 6.53 -4.86 -24.69
CA ASP A 293 5.66 -3.74 -24.33
C ASP A 293 5.81 -2.51 -25.24
N ALA A 294 6.84 -2.49 -26.10
CA ALA A 294 7.14 -1.38 -27.00
C ALA A 294 5.95 -0.99 -27.89
N LYS A 295 5.22 -1.97 -28.45
CA LYS A 295 4.02 -1.71 -29.27
C LYS A 295 2.92 -1.01 -28.49
N GLN A 296 2.77 -1.34 -27.21
CA GLN A 296 1.76 -0.67 -26.40
C GLN A 296 2.18 0.78 -26.10
N MET A 297 3.47 1.04 -25.86
CA MET A 297 3.98 2.39 -25.61
C MET A 297 4.07 3.25 -26.88
N GLU A 298 4.25 2.67 -28.06
CA GLU A 298 4.10 3.37 -29.34
C GLU A 298 2.75 4.09 -29.42
N HIS A 299 1.65 3.41 -29.07
CA HIS A 299 0.32 4.04 -29.04
C HIS A 299 0.24 5.20 -28.04
N GLU A 300 0.90 5.10 -26.88
CA GLU A 300 0.92 6.15 -25.86
C GLU A 300 1.78 7.36 -26.28
N PHE A 301 2.80 7.16 -27.12
CA PHE A 301 3.77 8.18 -27.53
C PHE A 301 3.56 8.68 -28.98
N TYR A 302 2.55 8.17 -29.67
CA TYR A 302 2.17 8.61 -31.01
C TYR A 302 1.98 10.15 -31.08
N PRO A 303 2.43 10.81 -32.15
CA PRO A 303 3.08 10.28 -33.36
C PRO A 303 4.62 10.26 -33.31
N VAL A 304 5.23 10.46 -32.15
CA VAL A 304 6.67 10.82 -32.09
C VAL A 304 7.58 9.61 -32.22
N PHE A 305 7.22 8.48 -31.61
CA PHE A 305 8.05 7.29 -31.53
C PHE A 305 7.31 6.06 -32.05
N ASP A 306 8.06 5.14 -32.66
CA ASP A 306 7.58 3.81 -33.03
C ASP A 306 8.07 2.73 -32.05
N ALA A 307 7.58 1.49 -32.15
CA ALA A 307 8.03 0.41 -31.28
C ALA A 307 9.55 0.12 -31.39
N SER A 308 10.16 0.36 -32.55
CA SER A 308 11.58 0.08 -32.78
C SER A 308 12.47 1.04 -31.99
N ASP A 309 12.04 2.28 -31.82
CA ASP A 309 12.71 3.29 -31.00
C ASP A 309 12.86 2.80 -29.55
N PHE A 310 11.81 2.25 -28.94
CA PHE A 310 11.84 1.75 -27.55
C PHE A 310 12.71 0.50 -27.41
N ILE A 311 12.75 -0.36 -28.43
CA ILE A 311 13.55 -1.59 -28.43
C ILE A 311 15.04 -1.28 -28.55
N ASN A 312 15.40 -0.26 -29.33
CA ASN A 312 16.79 0.11 -29.61
C ASN A 312 17.36 1.13 -28.63
N LEU A 313 16.57 1.60 -27.66
CA LEU A 313 16.98 2.62 -26.70
C LEU A 313 18.20 2.18 -25.89
N GLU A 314 19.22 3.04 -25.84
CA GLU A 314 20.45 2.79 -25.09
C GLU A 314 20.24 2.87 -23.57
N HIS A 315 21.18 2.30 -22.81
CA HIS A 315 21.16 2.43 -21.36
C HIS A 315 21.21 3.91 -20.93
N TYR A 316 20.43 4.26 -19.92
CA TYR A 316 20.29 5.62 -19.37
C TYR A 316 19.63 6.65 -20.30
N HIS A 317 19.20 6.24 -21.50
CA HIS A 317 18.34 7.04 -22.35
C HIS A 317 16.88 6.68 -22.06
N ILE A 318 16.01 7.69 -22.14
CA ILE A 318 14.59 7.56 -21.82
C ILE A 318 13.74 8.29 -22.86
N TYR A 319 12.53 7.79 -23.07
CA TYR A 319 11.46 8.55 -23.70
C TYR A 319 10.48 9.00 -22.63
N VAL A 320 10.10 10.27 -22.68
CA VAL A 320 9.31 10.92 -21.63
C VAL A 320 8.11 11.61 -22.25
N LYS A 321 6.97 11.45 -21.59
CA LYS A 321 5.74 12.22 -21.83
C LYS A 321 5.35 12.86 -20.50
N LEU A 322 5.25 14.19 -20.47
CA LEU A 322 4.99 14.94 -19.24
C LEU A 322 3.57 15.52 -19.25
N LEU A 323 2.97 15.67 -18.06
CA LEU A 323 1.79 16.51 -17.86
C LEU A 323 2.24 17.82 -17.25
N ILE A 324 2.29 18.87 -18.07
CA ILE A 324 2.75 20.20 -17.67
C ILE A 324 1.54 21.12 -17.64
N ASN A 325 1.21 21.66 -16.46
CA ASN A 325 0.07 22.58 -16.28
C ASN A 325 -1.25 22.04 -16.87
N GLY A 326 -1.49 20.73 -16.74
CA GLY A 326 -2.70 20.08 -17.25
C GLY A 326 -2.67 19.72 -18.74
N LYS A 327 -1.62 20.07 -19.48
CA LYS A 327 -1.42 19.69 -20.88
C LYS A 327 -0.39 18.59 -20.99
N VAL A 328 -0.73 17.53 -21.72
CA VAL A 328 0.19 16.45 -22.03
C VAL A 328 1.16 16.93 -23.11
N SER A 329 2.46 16.78 -22.89
CA SER A 329 3.50 17.10 -23.87
C SER A 329 3.49 16.09 -25.02
N ALA A 330 4.08 16.46 -26.16
CA ALA A 330 4.58 15.45 -27.09
C ALA A 330 5.62 14.57 -26.37
N GLY A 331 5.78 13.33 -26.84
CA GLY A 331 6.91 12.51 -26.41
C GLY A 331 8.22 13.17 -26.80
N PHE A 332 9.25 13.04 -25.96
CA PHE A 332 10.61 13.48 -26.31
C PHE A 332 11.65 12.58 -25.66
N SER A 333 12.86 12.56 -26.23
CA SER A 333 13.99 11.83 -25.67
C SER A 333 14.73 12.66 -24.62
N ALA A 334 15.26 11.97 -23.62
CA ALA A 334 16.11 12.57 -22.61
C ALA A 334 17.14 11.55 -22.13
N LYS A 335 18.15 12.04 -21.39
CA LYS A 335 19.14 11.22 -20.70
C LYS A 335 18.92 11.35 -19.20
N THR A 336 19.00 10.25 -18.47
CA THR A 336 18.90 10.28 -17.01
C THR A 336 20.11 10.96 -16.40
N ILE A 337 19.88 11.75 -15.37
CA ILE A 337 20.94 12.28 -14.50
C ILE A 337 21.28 11.27 -13.40
N GLN A 338 22.46 11.41 -12.82
CA GLN A 338 22.93 10.69 -11.64
C GLN A 338 22.71 11.52 -10.37
N ILE A 339 22.94 10.89 -9.20
CA ILE A 339 22.81 11.58 -7.91
C ILE A 339 23.82 12.72 -7.77
N GLN A 340 25.01 12.54 -8.31
CA GLN A 340 26.09 13.54 -8.27
C GLN A 340 25.67 14.84 -8.98
N ASP A 341 24.83 14.73 -10.02
CA ASP A 341 24.30 15.87 -10.76
C ASP A 341 23.27 16.70 -9.95
N LEU A 342 22.76 16.17 -8.83
CA LEU A 342 21.85 16.89 -7.92
C LEU A 342 22.58 17.62 -6.79
N GLN A 343 23.86 17.32 -6.57
CA GLN A 343 24.68 17.90 -5.49
C GLN A 343 25.48 19.12 -5.95
N ASN A 344 25.59 19.31 -7.26
CA ASN A 344 26.10 20.52 -7.92
C ASN A 344 24.95 21.51 -8.14
#